data_AF-A0A6S7IEV2-F1
#
_entry.id   AF-A0A6S7IEV2-F1
#
_cell.length_a   1.000
_cell.length_b   1.000
_cell.length_c   1.000
_cell.angle_alpha   90.00
_cell.angle_beta   90.00
_cell.angle_gamma   90.00
#
_symmetry.space_group_name_H-M   'P 1'
#
loop_
_entity.id
_entity.type
_entity.pdbx_description
1 polymer ?
#
loop_
_entity_poly.entity_id
_entity_poly.type
_entity_poly.pdbx_seq_one_letter_code
_entity_poly.pdbx_strand_id
1 'polypeptide(L)'
;MSNNNHKTELTTLVNELMTDIDSKPLHPRNKLLAYSRYVLSKLSWHFTIATLSKTWVIENIDPVVNQIPISGTLSTVFLTCNKFGQSIYPPSMKFIQCQTVLRKALKLSPNQSINKLWKSTNTHTNIQYDFYKSIKEVLKDFRSEHEDKLKNELTYQRSFFSNVTKLSLLHLNKVWSTAQSKLPKNIYNFTIRYINNSLPTRKKLSRWGLSSSSECSFCLGPE
;
A
#
# COMPACT_ATOMS: atom_id res chain seq x y z
N MET A 1 -34.62 5.62 -24.78
CA MET A 1 -34.30 7.03 -25.07
C MET A 1 -32.84 7.11 -25.48
N SER A 2 -32.50 7.90 -26.51
CA SER A 2 -31.10 8.09 -26.90
C SER A 2 -30.35 8.85 -25.79
N ASN A 3 -29.08 8.49 -25.55
CA ASN A 3 -28.24 9.19 -24.56
C ASN A 3 -28.13 10.70 -24.82
N ASN A 4 -28.27 11.14 -26.08
CA ASN A 4 -28.27 12.56 -26.41
C ASN A 4 -29.50 13.29 -25.87
N ASN A 5 -30.67 12.64 -25.84
CA ASN A 5 -31.89 13.25 -25.31
C ASN A 5 -31.79 13.46 -23.79
N HIS A 6 -31.17 12.51 -23.07
CA HIS A 6 -30.92 12.67 -21.63
C HIS A 6 -29.89 13.77 -21.33
N LYS A 7 -28.89 13.94 -22.18
CA LYS A 7 -27.92 15.03 -22.03
C LYS A 7 -28.60 16.39 -22.19
N THR A 8 -29.40 16.57 -23.23
CA THR A 8 -30.12 17.83 -23.48
C THR A 8 -31.12 18.12 -22.36
N GLU A 9 -31.91 17.11 -21.96
CA GLU A 9 -32.89 17.23 -20.88
C GLU A 9 -32.24 17.59 -19.53
N LEU A 10 -31.07 17.00 -19.24
CA LEU A 10 -30.35 17.31 -18.01
C LEU A 10 -29.80 18.74 -18.05
N THR A 11 -29.25 19.19 -19.17
CA THR A 11 -28.76 20.57 -19.30
C THR A 11 -29.88 21.60 -19.21
N THR A 12 -31.05 21.35 -19.81
CA THR A 12 -32.21 22.24 -19.71
C THR A 12 -32.72 22.28 -18.28
N LEU A 13 -32.87 21.13 -17.63
CA LEU A 13 -33.32 21.05 -16.24
C LEU A 13 -32.39 21.79 -15.28
N VAL A 14 -31.06 21.64 -15.43
CA VAL A 14 -30.09 22.36 -14.59
C VAL A 14 -30.26 23.86 -14.79
N ASN A 15 -30.33 24.34 -16.04
CA ASN A 15 -30.48 25.76 -16.33
C ASN A 15 -31.80 26.33 -15.80
N GLU A 16 -32.91 25.61 -15.92
CA GLU A 16 -34.21 26.01 -15.38
C GLU A 16 -34.19 26.09 -13.85
N LEU A 17 -33.62 25.09 -13.17
CA LEU A 17 -33.54 25.06 -11.72
C LEU A 17 -32.60 26.13 -11.16
N MET A 18 -31.50 26.41 -11.85
CA MET A 18 -30.55 27.45 -11.47
C MET A 18 -31.15 28.85 -11.66
N THR A 19 -31.81 29.10 -12.81
CA THR A 19 -32.47 30.39 -13.06
C THR A 19 -33.62 30.66 -12.07
N ASP A 20 -34.41 29.64 -11.70
CA ASP A 20 -35.44 29.77 -10.66
C ASP A 20 -34.84 30.15 -9.29
N ILE A 21 -33.72 29.51 -8.88
CA ILE A 21 -33.05 29.87 -7.62
C ILE A 21 -32.44 31.27 -7.67
N ASP A 22 -31.88 31.66 -8.81
CA ASP A 22 -31.25 32.97 -8.96
C ASP A 22 -32.27 34.12 -8.97
N SER A 23 -33.44 33.89 -9.57
CA SER A 23 -34.54 34.87 -9.58
C SER A 23 -35.13 35.14 -8.19
N LYS A 24 -34.98 34.20 -7.24
CA LYS A 24 -35.51 34.34 -5.89
C LYS A 24 -34.64 35.31 -5.06
N PRO A 25 -35.25 36.21 -4.26
CA PRO A 25 -34.55 37.18 -3.42
C PRO A 25 -34.01 36.51 -2.13
N LEU A 26 -33.19 35.47 -2.31
CA LEU A 26 -32.56 34.73 -1.22
C LEU A 26 -31.14 35.25 -1.00
N HIS A 27 -30.72 35.31 0.27
CA HIS A 27 -29.33 35.54 0.62
C HIS A 27 -28.42 34.50 -0.08
N PRO A 28 -27.24 34.86 -0.61
CA PRO A 28 -26.33 33.93 -1.31
C PRO A 28 -26.11 32.60 -0.60
N ARG A 29 -25.88 32.64 0.73
CA ARG A 29 -25.78 31.43 1.58
C ARG A 29 -27.03 30.53 1.51
N ASN A 30 -28.23 31.10 1.45
CA ASN A 30 -29.48 30.35 1.36
C ASN A 30 -29.72 29.84 -0.06
N LYS A 31 -29.25 30.54 -1.10
CA LYS A 31 -29.24 30.03 -2.48
C LYS A 31 -28.36 28.78 -2.60
N LEU A 32 -27.19 28.78 -1.97
CA LEU A 32 -26.31 27.60 -1.91
C LEU A 32 -26.95 26.42 -1.16
N LEU A 33 -27.69 26.68 -0.08
CA LEU A 33 -28.47 25.64 0.62
C LEU A 33 -29.63 25.12 -0.25
N ALA A 34 -30.33 25.99 -0.95
CA ALA A 34 -31.38 25.60 -1.90
C ALA A 34 -30.79 24.74 -3.02
N TYR A 35 -29.64 25.12 -3.58
CA TYR A 35 -28.91 24.33 -4.55
C TYR A 35 -28.61 22.91 -4.03
N SER A 36 -27.96 22.81 -2.87
CA SER A 36 -27.54 21.51 -2.32
C SER A 36 -28.70 20.58 -1.95
N ARG A 37 -29.83 21.12 -1.50
CA ARG A 37 -30.99 20.31 -1.06
C ARG A 37 -31.99 20.04 -2.19
N TYR A 38 -32.22 21.01 -3.07
CA TYR A 38 -33.27 20.95 -4.08
C TYR A 38 -32.72 20.59 -5.47
N VAL A 39 -31.67 21.25 -5.94
CA VAL A 39 -31.12 20.96 -7.29
C VAL A 39 -30.43 19.61 -7.31
N LEU A 40 -29.51 19.36 -6.36
CA LEU A 40 -28.79 18.07 -6.32
C LEU A 40 -29.73 16.87 -6.10
N SER A 41 -30.84 17.04 -5.38
CA SER A 41 -31.81 15.95 -5.21
C SER A 41 -32.55 15.64 -6.51
N LYS A 42 -32.96 16.66 -7.28
CA LYS A 42 -33.56 16.46 -8.61
C LYS A 42 -32.59 15.84 -9.60
N LEU A 43 -31.33 16.30 -9.62
CA LEU A 43 -30.29 15.73 -10.49
C LEU A 43 -29.93 14.29 -10.13
N SER A 44 -30.02 13.91 -8.85
CA SER A 44 -29.66 12.56 -8.40
C SER A 44 -30.46 11.46 -9.08
N TRP A 45 -31.72 11.72 -9.41
CA TRP A 45 -32.58 10.79 -10.14
C TRP A 45 -32.05 10.56 -11.57
N HIS A 46 -31.79 11.65 -12.30
CA HIS A 46 -31.26 11.57 -13.67
C HIS A 46 -29.87 10.94 -13.71
N PHE A 47 -29.03 11.21 -12.71
CA PHE A 47 -27.71 10.57 -12.54
C PHE A 47 -27.78 9.07 -12.29
N THR A 48 -28.93 8.55 -11.86
CA THR A 48 -29.12 7.11 -11.61
C THR A 48 -29.62 6.38 -12.86
N ILE A 49 -30.39 7.06 -13.72
CA ILE A 49 -31.06 6.45 -14.87
C ILE A 49 -30.24 6.59 -16.16
N ALA A 50 -29.56 7.72 -16.34
CA ALA A 50 -28.84 8.00 -17.59
C ALA A 50 -27.46 7.35 -17.60
N THR A 51 -27.08 6.74 -18.73
CA THR A 51 -25.72 6.26 -18.97
C THR A 51 -24.82 7.42 -19.43
N LEU A 52 -24.35 8.21 -18.46
CA LEU A 52 -23.45 9.36 -18.68
C LEU A 52 -22.02 9.02 -18.25
N SER A 53 -21.02 9.65 -18.88
CA SER A 53 -19.64 9.59 -18.39
C SER A 53 -19.41 10.65 -17.32
N LYS A 54 -18.54 10.34 -16.35
CA LYS A 54 -18.11 11.32 -15.34
C LYS A 54 -17.50 12.57 -15.97
N THR A 55 -16.70 12.39 -17.03
CA THR A 55 -16.06 13.50 -17.76
C THR A 55 -17.08 14.47 -18.32
N TRP A 56 -18.16 13.96 -18.92
CA TRP A 56 -19.20 14.80 -19.49
C TRP A 56 -19.92 15.63 -18.40
N VAL A 57 -20.16 15.06 -17.22
CA VAL A 57 -20.78 15.79 -16.09
C VAL A 57 -19.87 16.93 -15.61
N ILE A 58 -18.56 16.67 -15.51
CA ILE A 58 -17.58 17.68 -15.11
C ILE A 58 -17.51 18.83 -16.12
N GLU A 59 -17.57 18.53 -17.42
CA GLU A 59 -17.43 19.54 -18.46
C GLU A 59 -18.70 20.37 -18.67
N ASN A 60 -19.89 19.78 -18.49
CA ASN A 60 -21.15 20.41 -18.92
C ASN A 60 -22.05 20.84 -17.77
N ILE A 61 -21.94 20.24 -16.59
CA ILE A 61 -22.87 20.47 -15.46
C ILE A 61 -22.19 21.21 -14.31
N ASP A 62 -20.96 20.82 -13.96
CA ASP A 62 -20.21 21.48 -12.89
C ASP A 62 -20.00 23.00 -13.15
N PRO A 63 -19.69 23.48 -14.37
CA PRO A 63 -19.48 24.91 -14.62
C PRO A 63 -20.74 25.75 -14.43
N VAL A 64 -21.91 25.22 -14.80
CA VAL A 64 -23.21 25.91 -14.68
C VAL A 64 -23.54 26.16 -13.21
N VAL A 65 -23.23 25.19 -12.36
CA VAL A 65 -23.45 25.29 -10.91
C VAL A 65 -22.40 26.15 -10.22
N ASN A 66 -21.16 26.11 -10.68
CA ASN A 66 -20.06 26.84 -10.05
C ASN A 66 -20.13 28.37 -10.25
N GLN A 67 -21.09 28.87 -11.04
CA GLN A 67 -21.31 30.30 -11.30
C GLN A 67 -22.15 31.02 -10.23
N ILE A 68 -22.61 30.34 -9.16
CA ILE A 68 -23.41 30.97 -8.11
C ILE A 68 -22.54 31.97 -7.32
N PRO A 69 -22.91 33.26 -7.24
CA PRO A 69 -22.15 34.24 -6.47
C PRO A 69 -22.25 33.98 -4.96
N ILE A 70 -21.11 33.95 -4.27
CA ILE A 70 -21.00 33.64 -2.84
C ILE A 70 -21.37 34.85 -1.96
N SER A 71 -21.38 36.06 -2.52
CA SER A 71 -21.72 37.32 -1.84
C SER A 71 -22.26 38.35 -2.83
N GLY A 72 -23.19 39.21 -2.39
CA GLY A 72 -23.74 40.32 -3.20
C GLY A 72 -22.74 41.42 -3.57
N THR A 73 -21.51 41.37 -3.03
CA THR A 73 -20.43 42.35 -3.26
C THR A 73 -19.22 41.77 -4.00
N LEU A 74 -19.20 40.47 -4.30
CA LEU A 74 -18.07 39.83 -4.99
C LEU A 74 -18.51 39.31 -6.35
N SER A 75 -17.89 39.84 -7.41
CA SER A 75 -17.99 39.30 -8.77
C SER A 75 -17.53 37.84 -8.76
N THR A 76 -18.49 36.92 -8.92
CA THR A 76 -18.33 35.51 -9.31
C THR A 76 -16.97 34.90 -8.96
N VAL A 77 -16.76 34.59 -7.68
CA VAL A 77 -15.58 33.80 -7.26
C VAL A 77 -15.95 32.32 -7.38
N PHE A 78 -15.22 31.61 -8.23
CA PHE A 78 -15.33 30.16 -8.38
C PHE A 78 -15.17 29.46 -7.03
N LEU A 79 -16.12 28.61 -6.67
CA LEU A 79 -16.06 27.78 -5.46
C LEU A 79 -14.91 26.77 -5.60
N THR A 80 -13.74 27.08 -5.04
CA THR A 80 -12.67 26.10 -4.88
C THR A 80 -13.09 25.11 -3.79
N CYS A 81 -13.40 23.89 -4.21
CA CYS A 81 -13.77 22.80 -3.31
C CYS A 81 -12.65 22.57 -2.29
N ASN A 82 -12.98 22.81 -1.01
CA ASN A 82 -12.46 22.17 0.23
C ASN A 82 -12.17 23.12 1.41
N LYS A 83 -12.29 24.45 1.29
CA LYS A 83 -11.88 25.35 2.41
C LYS A 83 -12.86 26.41 2.92
N PHE A 84 -14.07 26.49 2.38
CA PHE A 84 -15.09 27.42 2.92
C PHE A 84 -16.32 26.69 3.44
N GLY A 85 -16.16 25.93 4.54
CA GLY A 85 -17.16 25.66 5.60
C GLY A 85 -18.62 25.30 5.27
N GLN A 86 -19.02 25.10 4.02
CA GLN A 86 -20.42 24.98 3.61
C GLN A 86 -20.77 23.60 3.03
N SER A 87 -19.85 22.62 3.02
CA SER A 87 -20.11 21.23 2.61
C SER A 87 -20.87 21.10 1.27
N ILE A 88 -20.60 22.01 0.33
CA ILE A 88 -21.25 22.00 -0.99
C ILE A 88 -20.41 21.08 -1.89
N TYR A 89 -21.06 20.03 -2.39
CA TYR A 89 -20.43 19.08 -3.29
C TYR A 89 -20.79 19.43 -4.74
N PRO A 90 -19.84 19.33 -5.69
CA PRO A 90 -20.14 19.52 -7.09
C PRO A 90 -21.06 18.39 -7.60
N PRO A 91 -21.87 18.64 -8.65
CA PRO A 91 -22.71 17.64 -9.29
C PRO A 91 -21.97 16.35 -9.63
N SER A 92 -20.73 16.44 -10.12
CA SER A 92 -19.88 15.29 -10.42
C SER A 92 -19.61 14.38 -9.22
N MET A 93 -19.44 14.92 -8.01
CA MET A 93 -19.27 14.13 -6.80
C MET A 93 -20.58 13.42 -6.42
N LYS A 94 -21.72 14.09 -6.60
CA LYS A 94 -23.04 13.46 -6.38
C LYS A 94 -23.33 12.36 -7.39
N PHE A 95 -22.93 12.56 -8.65
CA PHE A 95 -23.02 11.56 -9.71
C PHE A 95 -22.24 10.28 -9.35
N ILE A 96 -21.00 10.40 -8.87
CA ILE A 96 -20.19 9.24 -8.43
C ILE A 96 -20.88 8.50 -7.28
N GLN A 97 -21.44 9.22 -6.31
CA GLN A 97 -22.18 8.62 -5.20
C GLN A 97 -23.39 7.83 -5.72
N CYS A 98 -24.21 8.40 -6.61
CA CYS A 98 -25.36 7.73 -7.21
C CYS A 98 -24.94 6.45 -7.96
N GLN A 99 -23.89 6.53 -8.77
CA GLN A 99 -23.35 5.37 -9.50
C GLN A 99 -22.84 4.27 -8.55
N THR A 100 -22.20 4.65 -7.45
CA THR A 100 -21.72 3.70 -6.42
C THR A 100 -22.88 3.02 -5.70
N VAL A 101 -23.92 3.78 -5.33
CA VAL A 101 -25.13 3.26 -4.69
C VAL A 101 -25.88 2.31 -5.63
N LEU A 102 -26.05 2.69 -6.89
CA LEU A 102 -26.65 1.83 -7.92
C LEU A 102 -25.88 0.52 -8.06
N ARG A 103 -24.55 0.57 -8.21
CA ARG A 103 -23.71 -0.63 -8.27
C ARG A 103 -23.85 -1.52 -7.03
N LYS A 104 -23.90 -0.93 -5.85
CA LYS A 104 -24.07 -1.67 -4.59
C LYS A 104 -25.45 -2.33 -4.52
N ALA A 105 -26.50 -1.63 -4.95
CA ALA A 105 -27.85 -2.17 -5.02
C ALA A 105 -27.95 -3.34 -6.02
N LEU A 106 -27.30 -3.24 -7.18
CA LEU A 106 -27.24 -4.33 -8.17
C LEU A 106 -26.48 -5.55 -7.62
N LYS A 107 -25.36 -5.33 -6.91
CA LYS A 107 -24.54 -6.40 -6.30
C LYS A 107 -25.27 -7.13 -5.17
N LEU A 108 -25.96 -6.40 -4.30
CA LEU A 108 -26.63 -6.92 -3.11
C LEU A 108 -28.10 -7.27 -3.35
N SER A 109 -28.59 -7.17 -4.58
CA SER A 109 -29.99 -7.48 -4.88
C SER A 109 -30.31 -8.95 -4.58
N PRO A 110 -31.41 -9.24 -3.85
CA PRO A 110 -31.88 -10.61 -3.63
C PRO A 110 -32.42 -11.25 -4.91
N ASN A 111 -32.73 -10.43 -5.93
CA ASN A 111 -33.21 -10.93 -7.22
C ASN A 111 -32.02 -11.41 -8.07
N GLN A 112 -32.03 -12.70 -8.42
CA GLN A 112 -30.96 -13.33 -9.19
C GLN A 112 -30.78 -12.74 -10.60
N SER A 113 -31.84 -12.24 -11.25
CA SER A 113 -31.71 -11.61 -12.58
C SER A 113 -30.94 -10.29 -12.51
N ILE A 114 -31.18 -9.50 -11.48
CA ILE A 114 -30.48 -8.24 -11.20
C ILE A 114 -29.02 -8.50 -10.80
N ASN A 115 -28.77 -9.55 -10.03
CA ASN A 115 -27.41 -9.97 -9.69
C ASN A 115 -26.63 -10.45 -10.93
N LYS A 116 -27.29 -11.16 -11.86
CA LYS A 116 -26.70 -11.56 -13.15
C LYS A 116 -26.34 -10.35 -14.01
N LEU A 117 -27.19 -9.31 -14.03
CA LEU A 117 -26.89 -8.03 -14.69
C LEU A 117 -25.65 -7.35 -14.10
N TRP A 118 -25.48 -7.38 -12.77
CA TRP A 118 -24.23 -6.90 -12.15
C TRP A 118 -23.02 -7.71 -12.62
N LYS A 119 -23.10 -9.05 -12.58
CA LYS A 119 -22.00 -9.92 -13.03
C LYS A 119 -21.63 -9.69 -14.50
N SER A 120 -22.61 -9.47 -15.37
CA SER A 120 -22.38 -9.24 -16.81
C SER A 120 -21.87 -7.84 -17.14
N THR A 121 -22.15 -6.84 -16.29
CA THR A 121 -21.70 -5.45 -16.51
C THR A 121 -20.44 -5.08 -15.73
N ASN A 122 -20.04 -5.91 -14.75
CA ASN A 122 -18.80 -5.74 -13.99
C ASN A 122 -17.54 -5.88 -14.87
N THR A 123 -17.66 -6.49 -16.04
CA THR A 123 -16.57 -6.68 -17.02
C THR A 123 -16.35 -5.46 -17.93
N HIS A 124 -17.24 -4.46 -17.93
CA HIS A 124 -17.01 -3.20 -18.65
C HIS A 124 -16.14 -2.25 -17.82
N THR A 125 -14.88 -2.64 -17.67
CA THR A 125 -13.77 -1.74 -17.37
C THR A 125 -13.46 -0.93 -18.63
N ASN A 126 -14.07 0.26 -18.79
CA ASN A 126 -13.58 1.26 -19.74
C ASN A 126 -12.36 2.04 -19.20
N ILE A 127 -11.71 1.50 -18.17
CA ILE A 127 -10.37 1.82 -17.74
C ILE A 127 -9.72 0.46 -17.51
N GLN A 128 -8.81 0.08 -18.39
CA GLN A 128 -7.83 -0.95 -18.09
C GLN A 128 -7.06 -0.42 -16.88
N TYR A 129 -7.43 -0.87 -15.67
CA TYR A 129 -6.51 -0.73 -14.56
C TYR A 129 -5.38 -1.68 -14.90
N ASP A 130 -4.21 -1.13 -15.21
CA ASP A 130 -2.99 -1.88 -15.03
C ASP A 130 -3.08 -2.52 -13.65
N PHE A 131 -2.88 -3.83 -13.60
CA PHE A 131 -2.95 -4.60 -12.37
C PHE A 131 -1.74 -4.21 -11.52
N TYR A 132 -1.79 -3.03 -10.88
CA TYR A 132 -0.74 -2.58 -9.98
C TYR A 132 -0.83 -3.46 -8.73
N LYS A 133 0.17 -4.34 -8.57
CA LYS A 133 0.44 -4.97 -7.29
C LYS A 133 0.51 -3.87 -6.23
N SER A 134 -0.13 -4.07 -5.10
CA SER A 134 -0.05 -3.10 -4.01
C SER A 134 1.42 -2.88 -3.62
N ILE A 135 1.79 -1.67 -3.16
CA ILE A 135 3.17 -1.38 -2.71
C ILE A 135 3.64 -2.45 -1.70
N LYS A 136 2.73 -2.97 -0.88
CA LYS A 136 3.00 -4.04 0.07
C LYS A 136 3.35 -5.37 -0.59
N GLU A 137 2.68 -5.74 -1.69
CA GLU A 137 3.00 -6.94 -2.48
C GLU A 137 4.29 -6.77 -3.27
N VAL A 138 4.52 -5.61 -3.86
CA VAL A 138 5.78 -5.31 -4.58
C VAL A 138 6.98 -5.37 -3.63
N LEU A 139 6.86 -4.79 -2.43
CA LEU A 139 7.90 -4.89 -1.41
C LEU A 139 8.12 -6.32 -0.91
N LYS A 140 7.05 -7.14 -0.86
CA LYS A 140 7.16 -8.55 -0.49
C LYS A 140 7.89 -9.35 -1.56
N ASP A 141 7.58 -9.11 -2.84
CA ASP A 141 8.22 -9.76 -3.97
C ASP A 141 9.72 -9.40 -4.05
N PHE A 142 10.07 -8.13 -3.87
CA PHE A 142 11.46 -7.69 -3.78
C PHE A 142 12.21 -8.36 -2.63
N ARG A 143 11.57 -8.50 -1.46
CA ARG A 143 12.19 -9.19 -0.31
C ARG A 143 12.40 -10.67 -0.59
N SER A 144 11.41 -11.37 -1.14
CA SER A 144 11.54 -12.80 -1.46
C SER A 144 12.62 -13.07 -2.50
N GLU A 145 12.72 -12.23 -3.53
CA GLU A 145 13.76 -12.39 -4.55
C GLU A 145 15.16 -12.15 -3.97
N HIS A 146 15.27 -11.19 -3.04
CA HIS A 146 16.54 -10.90 -2.37
C HIS A 146 16.93 -12.00 -1.36
N GLU A 147 15.96 -12.56 -0.64
CA GLU A 147 16.12 -13.69 0.27
C GLU A 147 16.59 -14.95 -0.48
N ASP A 148 16.00 -15.25 -1.64
CA ASP A 148 16.40 -16.41 -2.45
C ASP A 148 17.83 -16.25 -3.01
N LYS A 149 18.21 -15.05 -3.45
CA LYS A 149 19.60 -14.76 -3.85
C LYS A 149 20.57 -14.90 -2.69
N LEU A 150 20.26 -14.31 -1.53
CA LEU A 150 21.09 -14.39 -0.33
C LEU A 150 21.23 -15.83 0.19
N LYS A 151 20.15 -16.61 0.14
CA LYS A 151 20.16 -18.02 0.58
C LYS A 151 21.15 -18.85 -0.23
N ASN A 152 21.24 -18.62 -1.54
CA ASN A 152 22.20 -19.31 -2.40
C ASN A 152 23.64 -18.89 -2.07
N GLU A 153 23.92 -17.60 -1.97
CA GLU A 153 25.24 -17.07 -1.62
C GLU A 153 25.73 -17.55 -0.24
N LEU A 154 24.86 -17.51 0.77
CA LEU A 154 25.18 -18.01 2.12
C LEU A 154 25.42 -19.53 2.14
N THR A 155 24.74 -20.28 1.28
CA THR A 155 24.96 -21.73 1.15
C THR A 155 26.33 -22.02 0.54
N TYR A 156 26.74 -21.27 -0.49
CA TYR A 156 28.08 -21.39 -1.06
C TYR A 156 29.16 -20.93 -0.08
N GLN A 157 28.95 -19.83 0.63
CA GLN A 157 29.87 -19.34 1.65
C GLN A 157 30.03 -20.36 2.79
N ARG A 158 28.93 -20.93 3.29
CA ARG A 158 28.95 -22.00 4.29
C ARG A 158 29.69 -23.24 3.79
N SER A 159 29.42 -23.66 2.56
CA SER A 159 30.10 -24.81 1.95
C SER A 159 31.60 -24.56 1.81
N PHE A 160 31.99 -23.37 1.34
CA PHE A 160 33.37 -22.94 1.21
C PHE A 160 34.09 -22.97 2.57
N PHE A 161 33.55 -22.29 3.58
CA PHE A 161 34.17 -22.28 4.91
C PHE A 161 34.23 -23.67 5.52
N SER A 162 33.15 -24.46 5.45
CA SER A 162 33.13 -25.84 5.94
C SER A 162 34.21 -26.70 5.28
N ASN A 163 34.39 -26.57 3.95
CA ASN A 163 35.40 -27.32 3.22
C ASN A 163 36.82 -26.84 3.53
N VAL A 164 37.04 -25.52 3.60
CA VAL A 164 38.34 -24.95 3.99
C VAL A 164 38.71 -25.41 5.40
N THR A 165 37.80 -25.29 6.38
CA THR A 165 38.03 -25.74 7.75
C THR A 165 38.31 -27.24 7.79
N LYS A 166 37.47 -28.07 7.15
CA LYS A 166 37.63 -29.53 7.17
C LYS A 166 38.93 -30.00 6.50
N LEU A 167 39.26 -29.46 5.32
CA LEU A 167 40.45 -29.85 4.56
C LEU A 167 41.74 -29.32 5.18
N SER A 168 41.74 -28.07 5.66
CA SER A 168 42.89 -27.49 6.36
C SER A 168 43.18 -28.22 7.66
N LEU A 169 42.17 -28.51 8.48
CA LEU A 169 42.35 -29.30 9.71
C LEU A 169 42.80 -30.72 9.41
N LEU A 170 42.27 -31.39 8.39
CA LEU A 170 42.71 -32.75 8.02
C LEU A 170 44.18 -32.76 7.56
N HIS A 171 44.58 -31.80 6.73
CA HIS A 171 45.95 -31.70 6.24
C HIS A 171 46.93 -31.32 7.36
N LEU A 172 46.58 -30.30 8.15
CA LEU A 172 47.35 -29.90 9.33
C LEU A 172 47.46 -31.04 10.33
N ASN A 173 46.37 -31.77 10.64
CA ASN A 173 46.41 -32.91 11.55
C ASN A 173 47.31 -34.02 11.02
N LYS A 174 47.36 -34.28 9.70
CA LYS A 174 48.31 -35.24 9.11
C LYS A 174 49.76 -34.79 9.27
N VAL A 175 50.06 -33.53 8.97
CA VAL A 175 51.41 -32.96 9.11
C VAL A 175 51.83 -32.98 10.58
N TRP A 176 50.95 -32.54 11.49
CA TRP A 176 51.17 -32.57 12.93
C TRP A 176 51.35 -33.99 13.45
N SER A 177 50.52 -34.95 13.06
CA SER A 177 50.67 -36.34 13.47
C SER A 177 52.01 -36.94 13.00
N THR A 178 52.46 -36.56 11.80
CA THR A 178 53.75 -37.00 11.24
C THR A 178 54.94 -36.32 11.93
N ALA A 179 54.81 -35.05 12.29
CA ALA A 179 55.83 -34.34 13.08
C ALA A 179 55.88 -34.89 14.51
N GLN A 180 54.72 -35.19 15.09
CA GLN A 180 54.56 -35.75 16.42
C GLN A 180 55.15 -37.15 16.55
N SER A 181 54.96 -38.00 15.53
CA SER A 181 55.55 -39.35 15.52
C SER A 181 57.08 -39.35 15.39
N LYS A 182 57.66 -38.24 14.90
CA LYS A 182 59.12 -38.06 14.77
C LYS A 182 59.75 -37.32 15.95
N LEU A 183 58.96 -36.79 16.88
CA LEU A 183 59.48 -36.06 18.05
C LEU A 183 60.06 -37.03 19.09
N PRO A 184 61.27 -36.77 19.62
CA PRO A 184 61.80 -37.53 20.76
C PRO A 184 60.85 -37.46 21.96
N LYS A 185 60.65 -38.60 22.65
CA LYS A 185 59.64 -38.78 23.71
C LYS A 185 59.68 -37.69 24.79
N ASN A 186 60.88 -37.22 25.12
CA ASN A 186 61.11 -36.21 26.16
C ASN A 186 60.55 -34.84 25.74
N ILE A 187 60.78 -34.44 24.48
CA ILE A 187 60.29 -33.19 23.89
C ILE A 187 58.78 -33.28 23.67
N TYR A 188 58.28 -34.42 23.18
CA TYR A 188 56.85 -34.65 23.02
C TYR A 188 56.07 -34.47 24.34
N ASN A 189 56.55 -35.08 25.43
CA ASN A 189 55.93 -34.96 26.75
C ASN A 189 55.96 -33.52 27.28
N PHE A 190 57.05 -32.79 27.04
CA PHE A 190 57.14 -31.37 27.39
C PHE A 190 56.11 -30.54 26.61
N THR A 191 56.05 -30.71 25.29
CA THR A 191 55.16 -29.95 24.40
C THR A 191 53.68 -30.23 24.68
N ILE A 192 53.28 -31.50 24.89
CA ILE A 192 51.90 -31.86 25.29
C ILE A 192 51.53 -31.21 26.63
N ARG A 193 52.44 -31.25 27.60
CA ARG A 193 52.19 -30.66 28.93
C ARG A 193 52.06 -29.15 28.84
N TYR A 194 52.86 -28.50 28.00
CA TYR A 194 52.78 -27.07 27.71
C TYR A 194 51.48 -26.70 26.98
N ILE A 195 51.14 -27.37 25.88
CA ILE A 195 49.88 -27.14 25.14
C ILE A 195 48.67 -27.33 26.06
N ASN A 196 48.62 -28.43 26.82
CA ASN A 196 47.54 -28.64 27.78
C ASN A 196 47.47 -27.51 28.79
N ASN A 197 48.62 -26.94 29.21
CA ASN A 197 48.73 -25.77 30.09
C ASN A 197 48.37 -24.43 29.47
N SER A 198 48.33 -24.36 28.14
CA SER A 198 47.96 -23.16 27.39
C SER A 198 46.56 -23.26 26.79
N LEU A 199 45.92 -24.43 26.73
CA LEU A 199 44.55 -24.53 26.22
C LEU A 199 43.53 -23.90 27.20
N PRO A 200 42.51 -23.18 26.69
CA PRO A 200 41.50 -22.49 27.47
C PRO A 200 40.51 -23.50 28.07
N THR A 201 40.96 -24.23 29.09
CA THR A 201 40.12 -25.11 29.90
C THR A 201 39.60 -24.34 31.11
N ARG A 202 38.45 -24.74 31.68
CA ARG A 202 37.84 -24.07 32.86
C ARG A 202 38.83 -23.81 34.00
N LYS A 203 39.76 -24.73 34.24
CA LYS A 203 40.79 -24.62 35.29
C LYS A 203 41.87 -23.56 35.00
N LYS A 204 41.97 -23.10 33.75
CA LYS A 204 43.02 -22.21 33.25
C LYS A 204 42.49 -20.83 32.84
N LEU A 205 41.17 -20.62 32.82
CA LEU A 205 40.52 -19.34 32.47
C LEU A 205 41.07 -18.16 33.28
N SER A 206 41.36 -18.35 34.57
CA SER A 206 41.92 -17.29 35.43
C SER A 206 43.28 -16.78 34.97
N ARG A 207 44.14 -17.64 34.41
CA ARG A 207 45.43 -17.22 33.82
C ARG A 207 45.27 -16.40 32.54
N TRP A 208 44.14 -16.55 31.87
CA TRP A 208 43.83 -15.87 30.61
C TRP A 208 42.98 -14.61 30.85
N GLY A 209 42.83 -14.16 32.10
CA GLY A 209 42.03 -12.99 32.46
C GLY A 209 40.52 -13.20 32.34
N LEU A 210 40.06 -14.45 32.20
CA LEU A 210 38.65 -14.81 32.09
C LEU A 210 38.12 -15.36 33.42
N SER A 211 36.87 -14.99 33.76
CA SER A 211 36.21 -15.46 34.98
C SER A 211 36.05 -16.98 34.96
N SER A 212 36.41 -17.64 36.07
CA SER A 212 36.22 -19.08 36.28
C SER A 212 34.81 -19.43 36.75
N SER A 213 33.97 -18.44 37.05
CA SER A 213 32.57 -18.64 37.45
C SER A 213 31.71 -18.99 36.24
N SER A 214 30.70 -19.85 36.43
CA SER A 214 29.68 -20.14 35.41
C SER A 214 28.73 -18.96 35.15
N GLU A 215 28.86 -17.87 35.91
CA GLU A 215 27.99 -16.69 35.89
C GLU A 215 28.69 -15.50 35.25
N CYS A 216 29.45 -15.72 34.17
CA CYS A 216 29.96 -14.59 33.38
C CYS A 216 28.82 -14.00 32.54
N SER A 217 28.30 -12.86 32.97
CA SER A 217 27.26 -12.08 32.28
C SER A 217 27.63 -11.67 30.85
N PHE A 218 28.93 -11.65 30.51
CA PHE A 218 29.43 -11.36 29.16
C PHE A 218 29.64 -12.60 28.28
N CYS A 219 29.44 -13.82 28.79
CA CYS A 219 29.58 -15.06 28.02
C CYS A 219 28.26 -15.60 27.46
N LEU A 220 27.12 -14.96 27.74
CA LEU A 220 25.81 -15.30 27.17
C LEU A 220 25.45 -14.28 26.07
N GLY A 221 25.78 -14.63 24.83
CA GLY A 221 25.30 -13.99 23.60
C GLY A 221 26.18 -12.87 23.05
N PRO A 222 26.38 -12.85 21.72
CA PRO A 222 25.34 -12.29 20.87
C PRO A 222 24.77 -13.30 19.87
N GLU A 223 23.67 -12.89 19.26
CA GLU A 223 22.98 -13.48 18.10
C GLU A 223 23.91 -14.06 17.02
#